data_AF-A0A7C5PJ48-F1
#
_entry.id   AF-A0A7C5PJ48-F1
#
_cell.length_a   1.000
_cell.length_b   1.000
_cell.length_c   1.000
_cell.angle_alpha   90.00
_cell.angle_beta   90.00
_cell.angle_gamma   90.00
#
_symmetry.space_group_name_H-M   'P 1'
#
loop_
_entity.id
_entity.type
_entity.pdbx_description
1 polymer ?
#
loop_
_entity_poly.entity_id
_entity_poly.type
_entity_poly.pdbx_seq_one_letter_code
_entity_poly.pdbx_strand_id
1 'polypeptide(L)'
;MNTHDVAKALEVWTLQNLLNLSILLGILALGLAMAGKYLQALEKRLTLRVSIEIWQVFSVLLVDVFLVVVVLAGFAVLNPDIMADIKVAVPFVPAAVVLFALALYLRLFKGGHQVSSRTYKGALWAMFFANLLNILGFTLVMEAPGEEYLALHPSPFWTFVRAHLRSNASPHGLELAQLSFYVCFPLLVLLFLLAFKESLKGTGEK
;
A
#
# COMPACT_ATOMS: atom_id res chain seq x y z
N MET A 1 -23.02 18.46 -19.96
CA MET A 1 -22.49 17.37 -19.11
C MET A 1 -23.55 16.28 -19.13
N ASN A 2 -23.27 15.18 -19.81
CA ASN A 2 -24.21 14.09 -19.99
C ASN A 2 -24.17 13.14 -18.77
N THR A 3 -25.18 12.31 -18.60
CA THR A 3 -25.23 11.28 -17.53
C THR A 3 -23.99 10.37 -17.54
N HIS A 4 -23.44 10.11 -18.72
CA HIS A 4 -22.20 9.35 -18.89
C HIS A 4 -20.98 10.05 -18.25
N ASP A 5 -20.83 11.36 -18.44
CA ASP A 5 -19.71 12.14 -17.89
C ASP A 5 -19.76 12.14 -16.35
N VAL A 6 -20.97 12.25 -15.78
CA VAL A 6 -21.19 12.19 -14.33
C VAL A 6 -20.82 10.82 -13.77
N ALA A 7 -21.22 9.74 -14.44
CA ALA A 7 -20.89 8.38 -14.02
C ALA A 7 -19.38 8.12 -14.03
N LYS A 8 -18.69 8.53 -15.11
CA LYS A 8 -17.24 8.34 -15.21
C LYS A 8 -16.49 9.19 -14.18
N ALA A 9 -16.91 10.42 -13.94
CA ALA A 9 -16.33 11.26 -12.89
C ALA A 9 -16.47 10.63 -11.49
N LEU A 10 -17.62 10.03 -11.19
CA LEU A 10 -17.87 9.35 -9.92
C LEU A 10 -16.99 8.10 -9.75
N GLU A 11 -16.79 7.35 -10.83
CA GLU A 11 -15.89 6.18 -10.87
C GLU A 11 -14.45 6.60 -10.55
N VAL A 12 -13.91 7.59 -11.27
CA VAL A 12 -12.55 8.15 -11.07
C VAL A 12 -12.39 8.66 -9.64
N TRP A 13 -13.38 9.41 -9.14
CA TRP A 13 -13.35 9.92 -7.77
C TRP A 13 -13.35 8.79 -6.74
N THR A 14 -14.17 7.76 -6.92
CA THR A 14 -14.25 6.61 -6.02
C THR A 14 -12.93 5.84 -5.97
N LEU A 15 -12.34 5.56 -7.14
CA LEU A 15 -11.07 4.85 -7.26
C LEU A 15 -9.92 5.66 -6.64
N GLN A 16 -9.90 6.98 -6.86
CA GLN A 16 -8.89 7.85 -6.25
C GLN A 16 -9.00 7.85 -4.71
N ASN A 17 -10.21 7.91 -4.16
CA ASN A 17 -10.43 7.87 -2.72
C ASN A 17 -10.09 6.50 -2.12
N LEU A 18 -10.39 5.42 -2.83
CA LEU A 18 -9.99 4.07 -2.43
C LEU A 18 -8.46 3.95 -2.36
N LEU A 19 -7.75 4.49 -3.35
CA LEU A 19 -6.29 4.54 -3.34
C LEU A 19 -5.77 5.36 -2.15
N ASN A 20 -6.29 6.57 -1.95
CA ASN A 20 -5.86 7.44 -0.84
C ASN A 20 -6.13 6.80 0.53
N LEU A 21 -7.28 6.16 0.70
CA LEU A 21 -7.62 5.41 1.91
C LEU A 21 -6.63 4.25 2.13
N SER A 22 -6.27 3.52 1.07
CA SER A 22 -5.28 2.44 1.17
C SER A 22 -3.92 2.95 1.64
N ILE A 23 -3.47 4.11 1.16
CA ILE A 23 -2.22 4.73 1.62
C ILE A 23 -2.29 5.03 3.12
N LEU A 24 -3.40 5.62 3.59
CA LEU A 24 -3.62 5.91 5.01
C LEU A 24 -3.62 4.64 5.87
N LEU A 25 -4.32 3.60 5.42
CA LEU A 25 -4.36 2.31 6.11
C LEU A 25 -2.97 1.67 6.20
N GLY A 26 -2.13 1.81 5.18
CA GLY A 26 -0.74 1.36 5.21
C GLY A 26 0.09 2.05 6.31
N ILE A 27 -0.11 3.36 6.50
CA ILE A 27 0.55 4.14 7.55
C ILE A 27 0.05 3.71 8.92
N LEU A 28 -1.26 3.57 9.10
CA LEU A 28 -1.87 3.10 10.35
C LEU A 28 -1.42 1.69 10.72
N ALA A 29 -1.34 0.79 9.73
CA ALA A 29 -0.83 -0.57 9.93
C ALA A 29 0.60 -0.56 10.47
N LEU A 30 1.48 0.28 9.93
CA LEU A 30 2.86 0.42 10.42
C LEU A 30 2.89 0.96 11.86
N GLY A 31 2.12 2.02 12.14
CA GLY A 31 2.05 2.61 13.47
C GLY A 31 1.60 1.60 14.54
N LEU A 32 0.54 0.84 14.25
CA LEU A 32 0.05 -0.22 15.11
C LEU A 32 1.06 -1.37 15.27
N ALA A 33 1.70 -1.79 14.17
CA ALA A 33 2.74 -2.81 14.24
C ALA A 33 3.90 -2.37 15.16
N MET A 34 4.37 -1.12 15.04
CA MET A 34 5.40 -0.57 15.91
C MET A 34 4.98 -0.53 17.39
N ALA A 35 3.71 -0.20 17.67
CA ALA A 35 3.16 -0.18 19.01
C ALA A 35 3.17 -1.56 19.69
N GLY A 36 3.24 -2.67 18.94
CA GLY A 36 3.33 -4.02 19.49
C GLY A 36 4.48 -4.22 20.49
N LYS A 37 5.64 -3.59 20.26
CA LYS A 37 6.76 -3.64 21.22
C LYS A 37 6.46 -2.92 22.53
N TYR A 38 5.76 -1.79 22.44
CA TYR A 38 5.37 -1.01 23.60
C TYR A 38 4.34 -1.79 24.45
N LEU A 39 3.40 -2.47 23.82
CA LEU A 39 2.43 -3.34 24.49
C LEU A 39 3.10 -4.50 25.24
N GLN A 40 4.11 -5.14 24.66
CA GLN A 40 4.90 -6.17 25.35
C GLN A 40 5.69 -5.62 26.55
N ALA A 41 6.17 -4.38 26.46
CA ALA A 41 6.86 -3.74 27.58
C ALA A 41 5.89 -3.42 28.74
N LEU A 42 4.63 -3.09 28.43
CA LEU A 42 3.57 -2.85 29.41
C LEU A 42 3.10 -4.12 30.12
N GLU A 43 3.07 -5.26 29.43
CA GLU A 43 2.70 -6.56 30.02
C GLU A 43 3.52 -6.88 31.28
N LYS A 44 4.81 -6.52 31.28
CA LYS A 44 5.71 -6.76 32.42
C LYS A 44 5.41 -5.92 33.66
N ARG A 45 4.55 -4.91 33.56
CA ARG A 45 4.30 -3.90 34.62
C ARG A 45 2.88 -3.91 35.15
N LEU A 46 1.95 -4.60 34.49
CA LEU A 46 0.53 -4.55 34.80
C LEU A 46 0.04 -5.88 35.36
N THR A 47 -0.87 -5.80 36.34
CA THR A 47 -1.48 -6.97 37.00
C THR A 47 -2.59 -7.61 36.15
N LEU A 48 -3.22 -6.84 35.25
CA LEU A 48 -4.28 -7.29 34.34
C LEU A 48 -3.72 -7.83 33.02
N ARG A 49 -3.18 -9.04 33.07
CA ARG A 49 -2.54 -9.71 31.91
C ARG A 49 -3.51 -9.97 30.75
N VAL A 50 -4.73 -10.43 31.06
CA VAL A 50 -5.76 -10.79 30.07
C VAL A 50 -6.14 -9.61 29.17
N SER A 51 -6.30 -8.40 29.73
CA SER A 51 -6.66 -7.21 28.95
C SER A 51 -5.58 -6.84 27.93
N ILE A 52 -4.30 -7.05 28.29
CA ILE A 52 -3.16 -6.76 27.41
C ILE A 52 -3.08 -7.79 26.29
N GLU A 53 -3.29 -9.07 26.61
CA GLU A 53 -3.32 -10.15 25.61
C GLU A 53 -4.43 -9.91 24.57
N ILE A 54 -5.63 -9.53 25.01
CA ILE A 54 -6.74 -9.19 24.10
C ILE A 54 -6.34 -8.02 23.19
N TRP A 55 -5.73 -6.98 23.75
CA TRP A 55 -5.30 -5.81 22.98
C TRP A 55 -4.16 -6.14 21.99
N GLN A 56 -3.24 -7.03 22.37
CA GLN A 56 -2.20 -7.53 21.48
C GLN A 56 -2.82 -8.31 20.30
N VAL A 57 -3.74 -9.24 20.56
CA VAL A 57 -4.41 -10.00 19.50
C VAL A 57 -5.22 -9.06 18.59
N PHE A 58 -5.97 -8.14 19.18
CA PHE A 58 -6.74 -7.15 18.43
C PHE A 58 -5.86 -6.29 17.52
N SER A 59 -4.76 -5.75 18.04
CA SER A 59 -3.84 -4.93 17.24
C SER A 59 -3.17 -5.73 16.12
N VAL A 60 -2.79 -6.98 16.35
CA VAL A 60 -2.25 -7.87 15.30
C VAL A 60 -3.27 -8.09 14.19
N LEU A 61 -4.50 -8.46 14.55
CA LEU A 61 -5.58 -8.68 13.59
C LEU A 61 -5.87 -7.41 12.79
N LEU A 62 -5.92 -6.26 13.46
CA LEU A 62 -6.22 -4.97 12.82
C LEU A 62 -5.14 -4.60 11.80
N VAL A 63 -3.86 -4.80 12.12
CA VAL A 63 -2.74 -4.60 11.17
C VAL A 63 -2.90 -5.51 9.96
N ASP A 64 -3.22 -6.78 10.18
CA ASP A 64 -3.35 -7.76 9.09
C ASP A 64 -4.54 -7.43 8.19
N VAL A 65 -5.69 -7.04 8.76
CA VAL A 65 -6.87 -6.58 8.02
C VAL A 65 -6.55 -5.32 7.20
N PHE A 66 -5.87 -4.34 7.79
CA PHE A 66 -5.45 -3.14 7.05
C PHE A 66 -4.56 -3.50 5.88
N LEU A 67 -3.56 -4.36 6.09
CA LEU A 67 -2.68 -4.81 5.01
C LEU A 67 -3.44 -5.58 3.91
N VAL A 68 -4.41 -6.42 4.26
CA VAL A 68 -5.29 -7.09 3.28
C VAL A 68 -6.03 -6.07 2.43
N VAL A 69 -6.67 -5.07 3.05
CA VAL A 69 -7.40 -4.02 2.32
C VAL A 69 -6.47 -3.25 1.40
N VAL A 70 -5.26 -2.91 1.87
CA VAL A 70 -4.25 -2.21 1.07
C VAL A 70 -3.82 -3.02 -0.15
N VAL A 71 -3.56 -4.32 0.02
CA VAL A 71 -3.13 -5.20 -1.08
C VAL A 71 -4.27 -5.40 -2.08
N LEU A 72 -5.52 -5.57 -1.63
CA LEU A 72 -6.68 -5.71 -2.52
C LEU A 72 -6.96 -4.42 -3.31
N ALA A 73 -6.91 -3.26 -2.66
CA ALA A 73 -7.03 -1.97 -3.33
C ALA A 73 -5.89 -1.79 -4.34
N GLY A 74 -4.68 -2.20 -3.99
CA GLY A 74 -3.53 -2.21 -4.89
C GLY A 74 -3.73 -3.09 -6.13
N PHE A 75 -4.26 -4.31 -5.98
CA PHE A 75 -4.59 -5.18 -7.12
C PHE A 75 -5.59 -4.51 -8.08
N ALA A 76 -6.60 -3.81 -7.56
CA ALA A 76 -7.54 -3.06 -8.38
C ALA A 76 -6.86 -1.89 -9.12
N VAL A 77 -6.06 -1.10 -8.41
CA VAL A 77 -5.41 0.10 -8.95
C VAL A 77 -4.27 -0.21 -9.93
N LEU A 78 -3.63 -1.39 -9.84
CA LEU A 78 -2.59 -1.79 -10.78
C LEU A 78 -3.09 -2.08 -12.20
N ASN A 79 -4.40 -2.12 -12.44
CA ASN A 79 -4.95 -2.26 -13.79
C ASN A 79 -4.52 -1.06 -14.67
N PRO A 80 -3.87 -1.27 -15.83
CA PRO A 80 -3.44 -0.18 -16.71
C PRO A 80 -4.55 0.79 -17.12
N ASP A 81 -5.79 0.31 -17.27
CA ASP A 81 -6.95 1.14 -17.59
C ASP A 81 -7.28 2.11 -16.44
N ILE A 82 -7.34 1.58 -15.21
CA ILE A 82 -7.53 2.38 -14.00
C ILE A 82 -6.37 3.34 -13.81
N MET A 83 -5.13 2.92 -14.05
CA MET A 83 -3.96 3.79 -13.97
C MET A 83 -4.00 4.95 -14.97
N ALA A 84 -4.59 4.75 -16.15
CA ALA A 84 -4.78 5.82 -17.12
C ALA A 84 -5.87 6.81 -16.66
N ASP A 85 -6.89 6.33 -15.95
CA ASP A 85 -8.03 7.13 -15.48
C ASP A 85 -7.72 7.96 -14.22
N ILE A 86 -7.00 7.40 -13.25
CA ILE A 86 -6.70 8.06 -11.97
C ILE A 86 -5.24 8.52 -11.87
N LYS A 87 -4.98 9.51 -11.02
CA LYS A 87 -3.62 10.01 -10.78
C LYS A 87 -2.87 9.07 -9.84
N VAL A 88 -2.05 8.18 -10.39
CA VAL A 88 -1.18 7.28 -9.61
C VAL A 88 0.28 7.69 -9.77
N ALA A 89 1.02 7.72 -8.66
CA ALA A 89 2.47 7.92 -8.69
C ALA A 89 3.18 6.62 -9.12
N VAL A 90 3.69 6.59 -10.35
CA VAL A 90 4.43 5.46 -10.90
C VAL A 90 5.94 5.75 -10.90
N PRO A 91 6.82 4.80 -10.51
CA PRO A 91 6.51 3.43 -10.05
C PRO A 91 6.25 3.32 -8.53
N PHE A 92 6.18 4.44 -7.80
CA PHE A 92 6.17 4.48 -6.33
C PHE A 92 5.03 3.68 -5.69
N VAL A 93 3.78 3.96 -6.05
CA VAL A 93 2.60 3.31 -5.49
C VAL A 93 2.57 1.81 -5.84
N PRO A 94 2.77 1.38 -7.10
CA PRO A 94 2.86 -0.05 -7.44
C PRO A 94 3.94 -0.80 -6.65
N ALA A 95 5.13 -0.22 -6.52
CA ALA A 95 6.21 -0.81 -5.74
C ALA A 95 5.86 -0.89 -4.24
N ALA A 96 5.17 0.12 -3.69
CA ALA A 96 4.68 0.08 -2.32
C ALA A 96 3.68 -1.05 -2.09
N VAL A 97 2.75 -1.29 -3.04
CA VAL A 97 1.79 -2.41 -2.96
C VAL A 97 2.52 -3.75 -2.91
N VAL A 98 3.57 -3.96 -3.72
CA VAL A 98 4.39 -5.18 -3.67
C VAL A 98 5.03 -5.37 -2.29
N LEU A 99 5.58 -4.30 -1.70
CA LEU A 99 6.17 -4.35 -0.37
C LEU A 99 5.13 -4.61 0.73
N PHE A 100 3.92 -4.04 0.63
CA PHE A 100 2.83 -4.37 1.55
C PHE A 100 2.37 -5.82 1.41
N ALA A 101 2.29 -6.35 0.19
CA ALA A 101 1.97 -7.75 -0.04
C ALA A 101 3.06 -8.68 0.55
N LEU A 102 4.34 -8.31 0.43
CA LEU A 102 5.43 -9.03 1.07
C LEU A 102 5.31 -8.97 2.59
N ALA A 103 5.02 -7.80 3.16
CA ALA A 103 4.81 -7.65 4.60
C ALA A 103 3.65 -8.53 5.08
N LEU A 104 2.52 -8.52 4.38
CA LEU A 104 1.37 -9.35 4.68
C LEU A 104 1.72 -10.85 4.63
N TYR A 105 2.42 -11.29 3.59
CA TYR A 105 2.90 -12.67 3.47
C TYR A 105 3.77 -13.08 4.66
N LEU A 106 4.76 -12.24 5.01
CA LEU A 106 5.65 -12.50 6.14
C LEU A 106 4.89 -12.58 7.47
N ARG A 107 3.90 -11.70 7.66
CA ARG A 107 3.09 -11.66 8.88
C ARG A 107 2.19 -12.88 9.02
N LEU A 108 1.46 -13.24 7.98
CA LEU A 108 0.50 -14.34 8.02
C LEU A 108 1.18 -15.72 8.04
N PHE A 109 2.21 -15.93 7.21
CA PHE A 109 2.75 -17.28 6.96
C PHE A 109 4.15 -17.54 7.51
N LYS A 110 4.90 -16.50 7.91
CA LYS A 110 6.28 -16.63 8.40
C LYS A 110 6.46 -16.14 9.84
N GLY A 111 5.38 -15.99 10.60
CA GLY A 111 5.41 -15.55 11.99
C GLY A 111 5.81 -14.08 12.17
N GLY A 112 5.74 -13.26 11.12
CA GLY A 112 6.11 -11.84 11.16
C GLY A 112 5.16 -10.97 11.99
N HIS A 113 4.07 -11.53 12.52
CA HIS A 113 3.19 -10.87 13.48
C HIS A 113 3.73 -10.93 14.92
N GLN A 114 4.62 -11.88 15.24
CA GLN A 114 5.18 -12.04 16.59
C GLN A 114 6.45 -11.22 16.76
N VAL A 115 6.48 -10.31 17.75
CA VAL A 115 7.61 -9.39 17.98
C VAL A 115 8.94 -10.11 18.22
N SER A 116 8.91 -11.33 18.78
CA SER A 116 10.09 -12.16 19.04
C SER A 116 10.68 -12.79 17.77
N SER A 117 9.91 -12.88 16.68
CA SER A 117 10.34 -13.53 15.45
C SER A 117 11.37 -12.70 14.69
N ARG A 118 12.33 -13.38 14.03
CA ARG A 118 13.27 -12.72 13.11
C ARG A 118 12.56 -12.05 11.93
N THR A 119 11.45 -12.63 11.46
CA THR A 119 10.67 -12.16 10.32
C THR A 119 9.84 -10.91 10.62
N TYR A 120 9.59 -10.62 11.91
CA TYR A 120 8.91 -9.40 12.34
C TYR A 120 9.62 -8.14 11.86
N LYS A 121 10.95 -8.09 12.01
CA LYS A 121 11.75 -6.96 11.51
C LYS A 121 11.64 -6.82 9.99
N GLY A 122 11.61 -7.95 9.28
CA GLY A 122 11.45 -7.98 7.82
C GLY A 122 10.10 -7.40 7.38
N ALA A 123 9.01 -7.83 8.02
CA ALA A 123 7.68 -7.28 7.77
C ALA A 123 7.63 -5.77 8.10
N LEU A 124 8.20 -5.36 9.23
CA LEU A 124 8.22 -3.96 9.64
C LEU A 124 8.99 -3.07 8.65
N TRP A 125 10.15 -3.53 8.18
CA TRP A 125 10.92 -2.81 7.16
C TRP A 125 10.19 -2.74 5.82
N ALA A 126 9.54 -3.84 5.40
CA ALA A 126 8.73 -3.84 4.19
C ALA A 126 7.60 -2.81 4.28
N MET A 127 6.88 -2.76 5.40
CA MET A 127 5.84 -1.75 5.65
C MET A 127 6.40 -0.32 5.72
N PHE A 128 7.58 -0.13 6.32
CA PHE A 128 8.23 1.17 6.40
C PHE A 128 8.60 1.70 5.00
N PHE A 129 9.29 0.89 4.20
CA PHE A 129 9.66 1.29 2.85
C PHE A 129 8.45 1.45 1.93
N ALA A 130 7.42 0.62 2.07
CA ALA A 130 6.16 0.80 1.35
C ALA A 130 5.52 2.16 1.66
N ASN A 131 5.44 2.52 2.94
CA ASN A 131 4.91 3.82 3.36
C ASN A 131 5.79 4.99 2.90
N LEU A 132 7.12 4.84 2.93
CA LEU A 132 8.03 5.86 2.43
C LEU A 132 7.80 6.12 0.93
N LEU A 133 7.68 5.06 0.12
CA LEU A 133 7.36 5.18 -1.30
C LEU A 133 6.00 5.85 -1.52
N ASN A 134 4.97 5.47 -0.75
CA ASN A 134 3.67 6.09 -0.83
C ASN A 134 3.69 7.57 -0.44
N ILE A 135 4.41 7.96 0.62
CA ILE A 135 4.52 9.37 1.04
C ILE A 135 5.20 10.19 -0.06
N LEU A 136 6.31 9.69 -0.62
CA LEU A 136 7.02 10.35 -1.70
C LEU A 136 6.15 10.46 -2.96
N GLY A 137 5.53 9.35 -3.38
CA GLY A 137 4.66 9.31 -4.55
C GLY A 137 3.42 10.20 -4.38
N PHE A 138 2.75 10.12 -3.24
CA PHE A 138 1.57 10.94 -2.96
C PHE A 138 1.91 12.42 -2.95
N THR A 139 2.90 12.82 -2.15
CA THR A 139 3.23 14.22 -1.91
C THR A 139 3.88 14.88 -3.12
N LEU A 140 4.87 14.22 -3.73
CA LEU A 140 5.65 14.83 -4.80
C LEU A 140 5.03 14.61 -6.18
N VAL A 141 4.27 13.53 -6.39
CA VAL A 141 3.77 13.18 -7.72
C VAL A 141 2.26 13.40 -7.81
N MET A 142 1.45 12.72 -6.99
CA MET A 142 -0.01 12.81 -7.07
C MET A 142 -0.54 14.20 -6.67
N GLU A 143 0.12 14.85 -5.72
CA GLU A 143 -0.21 16.20 -5.25
C GLU A 143 0.78 17.27 -5.77
N ALA A 144 1.58 16.95 -6.79
CA ALA A 144 2.41 17.95 -7.47
C ALA A 144 1.57 19.17 -7.94
N PRO A 145 2.16 20.38 -7.97
CA PRO A 145 1.43 21.62 -8.26
C PRO A 145 0.59 21.58 -9.54
N GLY A 146 -0.61 22.15 -9.46
CA GLY A 146 -1.55 22.24 -10.57
C GLY A 146 -1.00 23.06 -11.75
N GLU A 147 -1.62 22.90 -12.94
CA GLU A 147 -1.18 23.59 -14.16
C GLU A 147 -1.29 25.11 -14.01
N GLU A 148 -2.37 25.56 -13.37
CA GLU A 148 -2.60 26.97 -13.05
C GLU A 148 -1.49 27.56 -12.20
N TYR A 149 -1.05 26.82 -11.18
CA TYR A 149 0.06 27.25 -10.32
C TYR A 149 1.38 27.30 -11.09
N LEU A 150 1.67 26.30 -11.93
CA LEU A 150 2.90 26.26 -12.72
C LEU A 150 2.92 27.27 -13.86
N ALA A 151 1.76 27.69 -14.37
CA ALA A 151 1.66 28.79 -15.33
C ALA A 151 2.13 30.12 -14.73
N LEU A 152 1.86 30.34 -13.44
CA LEU A 152 2.30 31.53 -12.69
C LEU A 152 3.71 31.39 -12.12
N HIS A 153 4.10 30.16 -11.75
CA HIS A 153 5.38 29.83 -11.12
C HIS A 153 6.05 28.67 -11.86
N PRO A 154 6.64 28.92 -13.04
CA PRO A 154 7.21 27.87 -13.87
C PRO A 154 8.39 27.20 -13.16
N SER A 155 8.38 25.86 -13.13
CA SER A 155 9.44 25.05 -12.52
C SER A 155 9.71 23.80 -13.36
N PRO A 156 10.91 23.66 -13.94
CA PRO A 156 11.27 22.49 -14.74
C PRO A 156 11.12 21.18 -13.98
N PHE A 157 11.40 21.20 -12.68
CA PHE A 157 11.26 20.03 -11.81
C PHE A 157 9.82 19.54 -11.74
N TRP A 158 8.87 20.42 -11.41
CA TRP A 158 7.46 20.02 -11.27
C TRP A 158 6.83 19.64 -12.61
N THR A 159 7.22 20.32 -13.69
CA THR A 159 6.81 19.93 -15.05
C THR A 159 7.28 18.53 -15.40
N PHE A 160 8.55 18.21 -15.11
CA PHE A 160 9.09 16.87 -15.34
C PHE A 160 8.34 15.80 -14.55
N VAL A 161 8.17 16.01 -13.24
CA VAL A 161 7.50 15.06 -12.34
C VAL A 161 6.09 14.77 -12.82
N ARG A 162 5.33 15.80 -13.20
CA ARG A 162 3.96 15.62 -13.70
C ARG A 162 3.90 14.89 -15.02
N ALA A 163 4.79 15.22 -15.96
CA ALA A 163 4.77 14.64 -17.29
C ALA A 163 5.20 13.16 -17.32
N HIS A 164 6.09 12.74 -16.41
CA HIS A 164 6.74 11.43 -16.49
C HIS A 164 6.35 10.47 -15.37
N LEU A 165 5.98 10.96 -14.18
CA LEU A 165 5.77 10.10 -13.01
C LEU A 165 4.29 9.92 -12.63
N ARG A 166 3.38 10.68 -13.24
CA ARG A 166 1.93 10.46 -13.11
C ARG A 166 1.44 9.48 -14.16
N SER A 167 0.72 8.46 -13.75
CA SER A 167 0.20 7.42 -14.65
C SER A 167 -0.71 7.93 -15.75
N ASN A 168 -1.48 8.99 -15.49
CA ASN A 168 -2.42 9.58 -16.44
C ASN A 168 -1.82 10.69 -17.32
N ALA A 169 -0.49 10.89 -17.29
CA ALA A 169 0.18 11.86 -18.14
C ALA A 169 0.53 11.23 -19.50
N SER A 170 -0.09 11.71 -20.58
CA SER A 170 0.21 11.22 -21.93
C SER A 170 1.38 11.99 -22.58
N PRO A 171 2.32 11.33 -23.27
CA PRO A 171 2.44 9.87 -23.45
C PRO A 171 3.30 9.18 -22.37
N HIS A 172 4.25 9.89 -21.77
CA HIS A 172 5.35 9.27 -21.00
C HIS A 172 4.91 8.63 -19.67
N GLY A 173 3.89 9.19 -19.01
CA GLY A 173 3.32 8.60 -17.80
C GLY A 173 2.63 7.26 -18.05
N LEU A 174 2.00 7.09 -19.22
CA LEU A 174 1.35 5.84 -19.62
C LEU A 174 2.38 4.73 -19.89
N GLU A 175 3.50 5.05 -20.56
CA GLU A 175 4.58 4.10 -20.80
C GLU A 175 5.18 3.60 -19.48
N LEU A 176 5.42 4.51 -18.53
CA LEU A 176 5.93 4.14 -17.21
C LEU A 176 4.90 3.36 -16.38
N ALA A 177 3.60 3.66 -16.53
CA ALA A 177 2.53 2.89 -15.91
C ALA A 177 2.49 1.44 -16.42
N GLN A 178 2.62 1.25 -17.74
CA GLN A 178 2.72 -0.08 -18.35
C GLN A 178 3.95 -0.85 -17.85
N LEU A 179 5.12 -0.19 -17.81
CA LEU A 179 6.33 -0.81 -17.27
C LEU A 179 6.15 -1.20 -15.79
N SER A 180 5.55 -0.31 -15.00
CA SER A 180 5.25 -0.56 -13.59
C SER A 180 4.32 -1.74 -13.42
N PHE A 181 3.29 -1.88 -14.28
CA PHE A 181 2.41 -3.04 -14.31
C PHE A 181 3.18 -4.32 -14.63
N TYR A 182 3.98 -4.34 -15.71
CA TYR A 182 4.72 -5.53 -16.14
C TYR A 182 5.73 -6.04 -15.10
N VAL A 183 6.20 -5.18 -14.19
CA VAL A 183 7.09 -5.58 -13.11
C VAL A 183 6.31 -5.92 -11.83
N CYS A 184 5.45 -5.01 -11.37
CA CYS A 184 4.83 -5.13 -10.05
C CYS A 184 3.71 -6.16 -10.04
N PHE A 185 2.93 -6.29 -11.12
CA PHE A 185 1.81 -7.24 -11.17
C PHE A 185 2.29 -8.70 -11.11
N PRO A 186 3.31 -9.15 -11.88
CA PRO A 186 3.86 -10.49 -11.72
C PRO A 186 4.44 -10.76 -10.33
N LEU A 187 5.08 -9.76 -9.68
CA LEU A 187 5.57 -9.90 -8.32
C LEU A 187 4.41 -10.09 -7.31
N LEU A 188 3.31 -9.36 -7.48
CA LEU A 188 2.11 -9.55 -6.67
C LEU A 188 1.48 -10.93 -6.89
N VAL A 189 1.38 -11.38 -8.13
CA VAL A 189 0.89 -12.73 -8.46
C VAL A 189 1.79 -13.79 -7.83
N LEU A 190 3.12 -13.63 -7.90
CA LEU A 190 4.07 -14.54 -7.25
C LEU A 190 3.84 -14.61 -5.74
N LEU A 191 3.72 -13.46 -5.06
CA LEU A 191 3.45 -13.42 -3.62
C LEU A 191 2.11 -14.05 -3.27
N PHE A 192 1.08 -13.84 -4.09
CA PHE A 192 -0.22 -14.48 -3.93
C PHE A 192 -0.13 -16.00 -4.08
N LEU A 193 0.57 -16.50 -5.10
CA LEU A 193 0.79 -17.94 -5.29
C LEU A 193 1.57 -18.56 -4.12
N LEU A 194 2.58 -17.86 -3.61
CA LEU A 194 3.32 -18.29 -2.41
C LEU A 194 2.41 -18.35 -1.18
N ALA A 195 1.58 -17.33 -0.96
CA ALA A 195 0.60 -17.31 0.13
C ALA A 195 -0.40 -18.48 -0.01
N PHE A 196 -0.93 -18.70 -1.22
CA PHE A 196 -1.85 -19.79 -1.50
C PHE A 196 -1.21 -21.16 -1.22
N LYS A 197 0.02 -21.38 -1.68
CA LYS A 197 0.79 -22.60 -1.41
C LYS A 197 0.96 -22.86 0.10
N GLU A 198 1.32 -21.83 0.88
CA GLU A 198 1.49 -22.00 2.33
C GLU A 198 0.14 -22.24 3.04
N SER A 199 -0.95 -21.62 2.57
CA SER A 199 -2.30 -21.87 3.08
C SER A 199 -2.75 -23.32 2.88
N LEU A 200 -2.35 -23.97 1.78
CA LEU A 200 -2.66 -25.38 1.51
C LEU A 200 -1.87 -26.35 2.39
N LYS A 201 -0.67 -26.00 2.83
CA LYS A 201 0.11 -26.86 3.73
C LYS A 201 -0.47 -26.93 5.14
N GLY A 202 -1.04 -25.82 5.63
CA GLY A 202 -1.61 -25.71 6.97
C GLY A 202 -2.86 -26.57 7.23
N THR A 203 -3.38 -27.28 6.23
CA THR A 203 -4.54 -28.19 6.36
C THR A 203 -4.16 -29.68 6.41
N GLY A 204 -2.86 -30.02 6.31
CA GLY A 204 -2.38 -31.40 6.16
C GLY A 204 -1.72 -32.05 7.37
N GLU A 205 -1.54 -31.34 8.49
CA GLU A 205 -0.97 -31.92 9.72
C GLU A 205 -2.02 -31.94 10.84
N LYS A 206 -2.76 -33.06 10.89
CA LYS A 206 -3.42 -33.57 12.10
C LYS A 206 -2.94 -35.00 12.31
#